data_AF-A0A949JHU8-F1
#
_entry.id   AF-A0A949JHU8-F1
#
_cell.length_a   1.000
_cell.length_b   1.000
_cell.length_c   1.000
_cell.angle_alpha   90.00
_cell.angle_beta   90.00
_cell.angle_gamma   90.00
#
_symmetry.space_group_name_H-M   'P 1'
#
loop_
_entity.id
_entity.type
_entity.pdbx_description
1 polymer ?
#
loop_
_entity_poly.entity_id
_entity_poly.type
_entity_poly.pdbx_seq_one_letter_code
_entity_poly.pdbx_strand_id
1 'polypeptide(L)'
;MNSRAQLCATLASPGPGLIRLITEIDDHGPIPPGALAATLPDLTEHHLRQAHSQACALGLAHHPHGIGLAPTTAGSALADLYHAAARWARRCNRPTPVASFTDRAQYTLDLLLRAEPGPDAEVGLPRELLDHLLDTAERNCH
;
A
#
# COMPACT_ATOMS: atom_id res chain seq x y z
N MET A 1 -8.01 3.19 -22.60
CA MET A 1 -7.14 2.47 -21.64
C MET A 1 -8.04 2.01 -20.50
N ASN A 2 -8.18 0.70 -20.26
CA ASN A 2 -9.18 0.15 -19.34
C ASN A 2 -8.79 0.41 -17.87
N SER A 3 -9.73 0.92 -17.07
CA SER A 3 -9.51 1.27 -15.65
C SER A 3 -8.85 0.14 -14.84
N ARG A 4 -9.20 -1.13 -15.08
CA ARG A 4 -8.61 -2.30 -14.41
C ARG A 4 -7.09 -2.42 -14.55
N ALA A 5 -6.55 -2.17 -15.75
CA ALA A 5 -5.09 -2.25 -15.97
C ALA A 5 -4.35 -1.15 -15.19
N GLN A 6 -4.98 0.02 -15.06
CA GLN A 6 -4.44 1.14 -14.29
C GLN A 6 -4.54 0.88 -12.78
N LEU A 7 -5.62 0.26 -12.31
CA LEU A 7 -5.75 -0.22 -10.92
C LEU A 7 -4.65 -1.23 -10.59
N CYS A 8 -4.48 -2.26 -11.41
CA CYS A 8 -3.44 -3.27 -11.21
C CYS A 8 -2.04 -2.67 -11.22
N ALA A 9 -1.72 -1.78 -12.17
CA ALA A 9 -0.43 -1.11 -12.21
C ALA A 9 -0.19 -0.23 -10.98
N THR A 10 -1.24 0.42 -10.48
CA THR A 10 -1.18 1.30 -9.30
C THR A 10 -1.00 0.51 -8.00
N LEU A 11 -1.65 -0.65 -7.88
CA LEU A 11 -1.48 -1.56 -6.73
C LEU A 11 -0.14 -2.30 -6.78
N ALA A 12 0.35 -2.59 -7.99
CA ALA A 12 1.65 -3.18 -8.22
C ALA A 12 2.78 -2.24 -7.78
N SER A 13 2.79 -0.99 -8.25
CA SER A 13 3.80 0.01 -7.88
C SER A 13 3.15 1.23 -7.22
N PRO A 14 2.77 1.11 -5.94
CA PRO A 14 2.12 2.20 -5.23
C PRO A 14 3.11 3.33 -4.95
N GLY A 15 2.67 4.56 -5.19
CA GLY A 15 3.43 5.75 -4.84
C GLY A 15 3.63 5.87 -3.32
N PRO A 16 4.67 6.59 -2.87
CA PRO A 16 5.05 6.66 -1.46
C PRO A 16 3.94 7.27 -0.59
N GLY A 17 3.18 8.23 -1.13
CA GLY A 17 2.05 8.84 -0.44
C GLY A 17 0.89 7.87 -0.17
N LEU A 18 0.62 6.93 -1.09
CA LEU A 18 -0.43 5.93 -0.88
C LEU A 18 -0.02 4.96 0.24
N ILE A 19 1.21 4.45 0.20
CA ILE A 19 1.75 3.55 1.23
C ILE A 19 1.66 4.23 2.60
N ARG A 20 2.15 5.48 2.68
CA ARG A 20 2.15 6.25 3.92
C ARG A 20 0.73 6.48 4.45
N LEU A 21 -0.21 6.88 3.59
CA LEU A 21 -1.59 7.14 3.98
C LEU A 21 -2.30 5.88 4.47
N ILE A 22 -2.21 4.76 3.73
CA ILE A 22 -2.91 3.51 4.06
C ILE A 22 -2.38 2.91 5.35
N THR A 23 -1.06 2.91 5.55
CA THR A 23 -0.47 2.43 6.82
C THR A 23 -0.79 3.34 7.99
N GLU A 24 -0.82 4.66 7.80
CA GLU A 24 -1.18 5.59 8.89
C GLU A 24 -2.60 5.37 9.41
N ILE A 25 -3.59 5.27 8.51
CA ILE A 25 -4.98 5.09 8.91
C ILE A 25 -5.27 3.69 9.49
N ASP A 26 -4.43 2.70 9.16
CA ASP A 26 -4.49 1.35 9.71
C ASP A 26 -3.85 1.27 11.10
N ASP A 27 -2.65 1.84 11.26
CA ASP A 27 -1.88 1.80 12.51
C ASP A 27 -2.51 2.67 13.61
N HIS A 28 -3.02 3.85 13.25
CA HIS A 28 -3.49 4.86 14.21
C HIS A 28 -5.00 5.12 14.15
N GLY A 29 -5.69 4.43 13.25
CA GLY A 29 -7.12 4.61 13.04
C GLY A 29 -7.45 5.86 12.22
N PRO A 30 -8.75 6.21 12.16
CA PRO A 30 -9.23 7.18 11.17
C PRO A 30 -8.67 8.60 11.37
N ILE A 31 -8.30 9.25 10.27
CA ILE A 31 -7.84 10.64 10.31
C ILE A 31 -9.03 11.60 10.15
N PRO A 32 -9.27 12.52 11.10
CA PRO A 32 -10.39 13.45 11.01
C PRO A 32 -10.36 14.34 9.75
N PRO A 33 -11.52 14.83 9.28
CA PRO A 33 -11.57 15.78 8.18
C PRO A 33 -10.72 17.03 8.49
N GLY A 34 -9.88 17.43 7.54
CA GLY A 34 -8.97 18.58 7.70
C GLY A 34 -7.70 18.32 8.51
N ALA A 35 -7.55 17.16 9.16
CA ALA A 35 -6.35 16.82 9.92
C ALA A 35 -5.25 16.16 9.07
N LEU A 36 -5.56 15.73 7.84
CA LEU A 36 -4.65 14.95 6.98
C LEU A 36 -3.25 15.56 6.85
N ALA A 37 -3.15 16.87 6.60
CA ALA A 37 -1.87 17.55 6.44
C ALA A 37 -1.08 17.68 7.75
N ALA A 38 -1.77 17.74 8.89
CA ALA A 38 -1.13 17.77 10.19
C ALA A 38 -0.64 16.38 10.63
N THR A 39 -1.39 15.31 10.29
CA THR A 39 -1.03 13.93 10.59
C THR A 39 0.11 13.41 9.71
N LEU A 40 0.17 13.86 8.46
CA LEU A 40 1.15 13.42 7.46
C LEU A 40 2.03 14.59 6.99
N PRO A 41 2.83 15.20 7.89
CA PRO A 41 3.59 16.42 7.59
C PRO A 41 4.76 16.17 6.63
N ASP A 42 5.14 14.90 6.43
CA ASP A 42 6.16 14.47 5.48
C ASP A 42 5.68 14.51 4.02
N LEU A 43 4.37 14.64 3.79
CA LEU A 43 3.77 14.71 2.46
C LEU A 43 3.38 16.14 2.10
N THR A 44 3.66 16.54 0.85
CA THR A 44 3.16 17.81 0.30
C THR A 44 1.64 17.75 0.12
N GLU A 45 0.97 18.90 0.12
CA GLU A 45 -0.49 18.98 -0.12
C GLU A 45 -0.91 18.28 -1.43
N HIS A 46 -0.09 18.40 -2.47
CA HIS A 46 -0.34 17.72 -3.74
C HIS A 46 -0.28 16.19 -3.60
N HIS A 47 0.76 15.65 -2.95
CA HIS A 47 0.88 14.22 -2.69
C HIS A 47 -0.23 13.70 -1.77
N LEU A 48 -0.67 14.50 -0.78
CA LEU A 48 -1.80 14.16 0.08
C LEU A 48 -3.11 14.05 -0.70
N ARG A 49 -3.42 15.05 -1.54
CA ARG A 49 -4.62 15.01 -2.38
C ARG A 49 -4.59 13.82 -3.34
N GLN A 50 -3.44 13.57 -3.95
CA GLN A 50 -3.27 12.43 -4.86
C GLN A 50 -3.46 11.10 -4.12
N ALA A 51 -2.78 10.89 -2.99
CA ALA A 51 -2.89 9.68 -2.20
C ALA A 51 -4.31 9.44 -1.69
N HIS A 52 -4.97 10.49 -1.20
CA HIS A 52 -6.37 10.44 -0.75
C HIS A 52 -7.32 10.07 -1.89
N SER A 53 -7.23 10.78 -3.02
CA SER A 53 -8.06 10.50 -4.19
C SER A 53 -7.84 9.08 -4.69
N GLN A 54 -6.60 8.61 -4.71
CA GLN A 54 -6.23 7.27 -5.14
C GLN A 54 -6.77 6.23 -4.15
N ALA A 55 -6.58 6.39 -2.84
CA ALA A 55 -7.10 5.48 -1.84
C ALA A 55 -8.63 5.34 -1.91
N CYS A 56 -9.35 6.44 -2.10
CA CYS A 56 -10.81 6.42 -2.27
C CYS A 56 -11.22 5.73 -3.59
N ALA A 57 -10.56 6.07 -4.71
CA ALA A 57 -10.88 5.52 -6.02
C ALA A 57 -10.59 4.01 -6.12
N LEU A 58 -9.60 3.51 -5.38
CA LEU A 58 -9.25 2.10 -5.28
C LEU A 58 -10.12 1.33 -4.26
N GLY A 59 -11.03 2.00 -3.55
CA GLY A 59 -11.82 1.38 -2.48
C GLY A 59 -10.99 0.96 -1.27
N LEU A 60 -9.80 1.53 -1.07
CA LEU A 60 -8.89 1.20 0.04
C LEU A 60 -9.20 2.04 1.29
N ALA A 61 -9.79 3.21 1.11
CA ALA A 61 -10.20 4.08 2.20
C ALA A 61 -11.59 4.65 1.93
N HIS A 62 -12.29 5.00 3.01
CA HIS A 62 -13.62 5.57 2.97
C HIS A 62 -13.80 6.57 4.11
N HIS A 63 -14.90 7.33 4.10
CA HIS A 63 -15.25 8.23 5.20
C HIS A 63 -16.50 7.71 5.92
N PRO A 64 -16.34 6.90 6.99
CA PRO A 64 -17.45 6.63 7.89
C PRO A 64 -18.00 7.95 8.46
N HIS A 65 -19.32 8.01 8.63
CA HIS A 65 -20.01 9.19 9.11
C HIS A 65 -19.42 9.70 10.43
N GLY A 66 -18.84 10.91 10.40
CA GLY A 66 -18.34 11.61 11.57
C GLY A 66 -17.00 11.13 12.15
N ILE A 67 -16.35 10.13 11.55
CA ILE A 67 -15.13 9.53 12.12
C ILE A 67 -13.85 9.99 11.39
N GLY A 68 -13.96 10.37 10.12
CA GLY A 68 -12.81 10.76 9.28
C GLY A 68 -12.46 9.70 8.24
N LEU A 69 -11.29 9.80 7.62
CA LEU A 69 -10.82 8.83 6.63
C LEU A 69 -10.36 7.55 7.33
N ALA A 70 -11.00 6.42 7.05
CA ALA A 70 -10.71 5.11 7.63
C ALA A 70 -10.36 4.08 6.55
N PRO A 71 -9.51 3.07 6.85
CA PRO A 71 -9.26 1.99 5.92
C PRO A 71 -10.54 1.17 5.69
N THR A 72 -10.70 0.63 4.49
CA THR A 72 -11.63 -0.48 4.25
C THR A 72 -10.93 -1.80 4.60
N THR A 73 -11.66 -2.93 4.55
CA THR A 73 -11.02 -4.26 4.66
C THR A 73 -9.90 -4.46 3.64
N ALA A 74 -10.09 -3.97 2.40
CA ALA A 74 -9.06 -4.03 1.37
C ALA A 74 -7.87 -3.11 1.70
N GLY A 75 -8.13 -1.95 2.28
CA GLY A 75 -7.09 -1.04 2.79
C GLY A 75 -6.23 -1.68 3.87
N SER A 76 -6.85 -2.32 4.87
CA SER A 76 -6.12 -3.01 5.96
C SER A 76 -5.32 -4.20 5.45
N ALA A 77 -5.90 -5.03 4.57
CA ALA A 77 -5.15 -6.12 3.93
C ALA A 77 -3.93 -5.61 3.14
N LEU A 78 -4.06 -4.44 2.49
CA LEU A 78 -2.95 -3.79 1.80
C LEU A 78 -1.91 -3.20 2.78
N ALA A 79 -2.34 -2.68 3.93
CA ALA A 79 -1.43 -2.24 4.99
C ALA A 79 -0.60 -3.40 5.56
N ASP A 80 -1.24 -4.55 5.82
CA ASP A 80 -0.56 -5.78 6.25
C ASP A 80 0.51 -6.23 5.25
N LEU A 81 0.20 -6.15 3.95
CA LEU A 81 1.18 -6.39 2.89
C LEU A 81 2.37 -5.43 2.99
N TYR A 82 2.12 -4.13 3.10
CA TYR A 82 3.19 -3.12 3.21
C TYR A 82 4.06 -3.36 4.43
N HIS A 83 3.47 -3.73 5.56
CA HIS A 83 4.20 -4.12 6.77
C HIS A 83 5.05 -5.37 6.57
N ALA A 84 4.50 -6.42 5.94
CA ALA A 84 5.24 -7.64 5.63
C ALA A 84 6.43 -7.36 4.70
N ALA A 85 6.20 -6.57 3.65
CA ALA A 85 7.21 -6.13 2.69
C ALA A 85 8.34 -5.35 3.38
N ALA A 86 8.00 -4.30 4.13
CA ALA A 86 8.98 -3.49 4.84
C ALA A 86 9.75 -4.30 5.90
N ARG A 87 9.07 -5.21 6.62
CA ARG A 87 9.69 -6.10 7.61
C ARG A 87 10.68 -7.06 6.97
N TRP A 88 10.36 -7.64 5.82
CA TRP A 88 11.30 -8.48 5.06
C TRP A 88 12.53 -7.68 4.64
N ALA A 89 12.35 -6.53 4.00
CA ALA A 89 13.47 -5.68 3.58
C ALA A 89 14.32 -5.21 4.78
N ARG A 90 13.70 -4.95 5.93
CA ARG A 90 14.42 -4.66 7.19
C ARG A 90 15.30 -5.80 7.64
N ARG A 91 14.78 -7.03 7.67
CA ARG A 91 15.57 -8.22 8.03
C ARG A 91 16.75 -8.44 7.08
N CYS A 92 16.59 -8.10 5.80
CA CYS A 92 17.63 -8.25 4.79
C CYS A 92 18.57 -7.03 4.66
N ASN A 93 18.39 -5.97 5.47
CA ASN A 93 19.10 -4.69 5.35
C ASN A 93 19.01 -4.05 3.94
N ARG A 94 17.89 -4.24 3.25
CA ARG A 94 17.61 -3.71 1.91
C ARG A 94 16.63 -2.52 1.95
N PRO A 95 16.65 -1.62 0.94
CA PRO A 95 17.72 -1.47 -0.05
C PRO A 95 19.04 -1.01 0.59
N THR A 96 18.93 -0.23 1.68
CA THR A 96 20.04 0.14 2.56
C THR A 96 19.62 0.00 4.03
N PRO A 97 20.55 0.01 4.99
CA PRO A 97 20.21 -0.07 6.42
C PRO A 97 19.39 1.11 6.95
N VAL A 98 19.48 2.28 6.32
CA VAL A 98 18.82 3.53 6.77
C VAL A 98 17.56 3.88 5.98
N ALA A 99 17.14 3.01 5.05
CA ALA A 99 15.94 3.22 4.24
C ALA A 99 14.68 3.31 5.11
N SER A 100 13.78 4.22 4.75
CA SER A 100 12.50 4.42 5.45
C SER A 100 11.57 3.20 5.30
N PHE A 101 10.47 3.19 6.04
CA PHE A 101 9.42 2.18 5.87
C PHE A 101 8.94 2.13 4.41
N THR A 102 8.60 3.29 3.85
CA THR A 102 8.08 3.43 2.49
C THR A 102 9.07 2.94 1.45
N ASP A 103 10.35 3.31 1.56
CA ASP A 103 11.41 2.84 0.66
C ASP A 103 11.53 1.31 0.67
N ARG A 104 11.42 0.71 1.85
CA ARG A 104 11.52 -0.75 2.03
C ARG A 104 10.31 -1.50 1.49
N ALA A 105 9.11 -0.96 1.70
CA ALA A 105 7.89 -1.49 1.13
C ALA A 105 7.95 -1.44 -0.41
N GLN A 106 8.26 -0.28 -0.99
CA GLN A 106 8.39 -0.11 -2.43
C GLN A 106 9.45 -1.02 -3.04
N TYR A 107 10.64 -1.08 -2.42
CA TYR A 107 11.71 -1.95 -2.89
C TYR A 107 11.29 -3.42 -2.98
N THR A 108 10.57 -3.91 -1.96
CA THR A 108 10.15 -5.31 -1.92
C THR A 108 9.05 -5.59 -2.93
N LEU A 109 8.08 -4.69 -3.09
CA LEU A 109 7.04 -4.82 -4.10
C LEU A 109 7.63 -4.80 -5.52
N ASP A 110 8.55 -3.88 -5.80
CA ASP A 110 9.26 -3.81 -7.08
C ASP A 110 10.05 -5.10 -7.37
N LEU A 111 10.67 -5.72 -6.35
CA LEU A 111 11.32 -7.02 -6.50
C LEU A 111 10.31 -8.12 -6.86
N LEU A 112 9.16 -8.16 -6.19
CA LEU A 112 8.11 -9.15 -6.45
C LEU A 112 7.53 -9.01 -7.86
N LEU A 113 7.39 -7.79 -8.37
CA LEU A 113 6.93 -7.55 -9.74
C LEU A 113 7.95 -7.93 -10.83
N ARG A 114 9.24 -7.89 -10.49
CA ARG A 114 10.33 -8.23 -11.42
C ARG A 114 10.72 -9.71 -11.35
N ALA A 115 10.33 -10.40 -10.30
CA ALA A 115 10.57 -11.82 -10.14
C ALA A 115 9.63 -12.58 -11.08
N GLU A 116 10.17 -13.05 -12.21
CA GLU A 116 9.53 -14.11 -13.00
C GLU A 116 9.30 -15.34 -12.09
N PRO A 117 8.18 -16.07 -12.21
CA PRO A 117 7.89 -17.24 -11.39
C PRO A 117 8.85 -18.38 -11.73
N GLY A 118 10.03 -18.38 -11.12
CA GLY A 118 11.00 -19.47 -11.20
C GLY A 118 10.56 -20.67 -10.36
N PRO A 119 10.85 -21.92 -10.79
CA PRO A 119 10.38 -23.14 -10.13
C PRO A 119 10.94 -23.36 -8.71
N ASP A 120 12.02 -22.65 -8.33
CA ASP A 120 12.78 -22.91 -7.09
C ASP A 120 12.84 -21.70 -6.14
N ALA A 121 11.78 -20.89 -6.04
CA ALA A 121 11.74 -19.70 -5.18
C ALA A 121 11.64 -20.05 -3.67
N GLU A 122 12.61 -20.80 -3.14
CA GLU A 122 12.85 -20.94 -1.71
C GLU A 122 13.55 -19.69 -1.15
N VAL A 123 12.80 -18.59 -1.00
CA VAL A 123 13.07 -17.59 0.04
C VAL A 123 11.73 -17.01 0.52
N GLY A 124 10.98 -17.81 1.28
CA GLY A 124 10.11 -17.37 2.37
C GLY A 124 9.04 -16.28 2.17
N LEU A 125 8.76 -15.79 0.95
CA LEU A 125 7.55 -15.04 0.54
C LEU A 125 7.55 -14.75 -0.99
N PRO A 126 7.06 -15.67 -1.86
CA PRO A 126 6.72 -15.26 -3.24
C PRO A 126 5.63 -16.12 -3.96
N ARG A 127 4.43 -16.30 -3.41
CA ARG A 127 3.23 -16.69 -4.21
C ARG A 127 1.92 -16.37 -3.50
N GLU A 128 1.74 -16.84 -2.27
CA GLU A 128 0.50 -16.67 -1.51
C GLU A 128 0.14 -15.19 -1.24
N LEU A 129 1.15 -14.35 -1.03
CA LEU A 129 0.99 -12.90 -0.82
C LEU A 129 0.58 -12.17 -2.12
N LEU A 130 1.10 -12.63 -3.27
CA LEU A 130 0.75 -12.10 -4.59
C LEU A 130 -0.64 -12.59 -5.00
N ASP A 131 -0.94 -13.87 -4.75
CA ASP A 131 -2.25 -14.47 -4.97
C ASP A 131 -3.31 -13.78 -4.10
N HIS A 132 -3.02 -13.49 -2.83
CA HIS A 132 -3.94 -12.75 -1.94
C HIS A 132 -4.19 -11.31 -2.42
N LEU A 133 -3.15 -10.64 -2.92
CA LEU A 133 -3.24 -9.30 -3.52
C LEU A 133 -4.11 -9.28 -4.77
N LEU A 134 -3.90 -10.23 -5.68
CA LEU A 134 -4.64 -10.35 -6.92
C LEU A 134 -6.11 -10.71 -6.65
N ASP A 135 -6.35 -11.67 -5.76
CA ASP A 135 -7.68 -12.14 -5.37
C ASP A 135 -8.48 -11.05 -4.62
N THR A 136 -7.83 -10.23 -3.80
CA THR A 136 -8.45 -9.06 -3.15
C THR A 136 -8.73 -7.92 -4.14
N ALA A 137 -7.84 -7.69 -5.11
CA ALA A 137 -8.07 -6.73 -6.17
C ALA A 137 -9.22 -7.14 -7.10
N GLU A 138 -9.37 -8.44 -7.38
CA GLU A 138 -10.43 -8.97 -8.25
C GLU A 138 -11.82 -8.92 -7.58
N ARG A 139 -11.91 -9.29 -6.30
CA ARG A 139 -13.18 -9.27 -5.54
C ARG A 139 -13.77 -7.89 -5.33
N ASN A 140 -12.94 -6.85 -5.25
CA ASN A 140 -13.38 -5.47 -5.04
C ASN A 140 -13.65 -4.71 -6.35
N CYS A 141 -13.53 -5.37 -7.51
CA CYS A 141 -13.84 -4.80 -8.83
C CYS A 141 -15.26 -5.11 -9.33
N HIS A 142 -16.18 -5.56 -8.46
CA HIS A 142 -17.56 -5.88 -8.79
C HIS A 142 -18.55 -5.09 -7.94
#